data_AF-A0AAJ4MY55-F1
#
_entry.id   AF-A0AAJ4MY55-F1
#
_cell.length_a   1.000
_cell.length_b   1.000
_cell.length_c   1.000
_cell.angle_alpha   90.00
_cell.angle_beta   90.00
_cell.angle_gamma   90.00
#
_symmetry.space_group_name_H-M   'P 1'
#
loop_
_entity.id
_entity.type
_entity.pdbx_description
1 polymer ?
#
loop_
_entity_poly.entity_id
_entity_poly.type
_entity_poly.pdbx_seq_one_letter_code
_entity_poly.pdbx_strand_id
1 'polypeptide(L)'
;MRATSHPSKEQVRAYMRRRERALQPPPPPDEIRRQLAWCRVDAIPGTCPLATPAGVAAQGWHLSAEMARLSTLMAIAWLMHSGVAHRKN
;
A
#
# COMPACT_ATOMS: atom_id res chain seq x y z
N MET A 1 -23.55 -0.48 -14.96
CA MET A 1 -23.50 0.89 -14.43
C MET A 1 -22.07 1.20 -14.01
N ARG A 2 -21.45 2.26 -14.52
CA ARG A 2 -20.06 2.62 -14.20
C ARG A 2 -20.07 3.44 -12.91
N ALA A 3 -19.43 2.93 -11.85
CA ALA A 3 -19.30 3.66 -10.59
C ALA A 3 -18.25 4.76 -10.76
N THR A 4 -18.68 6.02 -10.78
CA THR A 4 -17.79 7.17 -10.67
C THR A 4 -17.48 7.41 -9.20
N SER A 5 -16.21 7.34 -8.83
CA SER A 5 -15.75 7.77 -7.50
C SER A 5 -15.90 9.29 -7.44
N HIS A 6 -16.89 9.80 -6.70
CA HIS A 6 -17.06 11.24 -6.51
C HIS A 6 -16.22 11.69 -5.30
N PRO A 7 -15.34 12.70 -5.47
CA PRO A 7 -14.53 13.20 -4.36
C PRO A 7 -15.41 13.86 -3.30
N SER A 8 -14.97 13.80 -2.05
CA SER A 8 -15.63 14.51 -0.97
C SER A 8 -15.53 16.03 -1.17
N LYS A 9 -16.54 16.77 -0.71
CA LYS A 9 -16.52 18.25 -0.75
C LYS A 9 -15.31 18.82 -0.02
N GLU A 10 -14.83 18.16 1.03
CA GLU A 10 -13.66 18.58 1.79
C GLU A 10 -12.36 18.40 1.00
N GLN A 11 -12.22 17.29 0.28
CA GLN A 11 -11.07 17.06 -0.61
C GLN A 11 -10.99 18.13 -1.70
N VAL A 12 -12.14 18.49 -2.29
CA VAL A 12 -12.21 19.57 -3.28
C VAL A 12 -11.80 20.91 -2.66
N ARG A 13 -12.24 21.23 -1.43
CA ARG A 13 -11.82 22.47 -0.73
C ARG A 13 -10.32 22.49 -0.43
N ALA A 14 -9.75 21.38 0.04
CA ALA A 14 -8.31 21.28 0.29
C ALA A 14 -7.51 21.46 -1.01
N TYR A 15 -7.97 20.85 -2.10
CA TYR A 15 -7.40 21.01 -3.43
C TYR A 15 -7.42 22.47 -3.91
N MET A 16 -8.56 23.17 -3.78
CA MET A 16 -8.66 24.58 -4.15
C MET A 16 -7.71 25.47 -3.33
N ARG A 17 -7.64 25.29 -2.00
CA ARG A 17 -6.69 26.02 -1.15
C ARG A 17 -5.22 25.81 -1.55
N ARG A 18 -4.86 24.60 -1.99
CA ARG A 18 -3.52 24.31 -2.50
C ARG A 18 -3.27 24.99 -3.86
N ARG A 19 -4.26 24.97 -4.75
CA ARG A 19 -4.19 25.60 -6.09
C ARG A 19 -4.06 27.11 -6.02
N GLU A 20 -4.78 27.77 -5.12
CA GLU A 20 -4.69 29.21 -4.88
C GLU A 20 -3.25 29.64 -4.53
N ARG A 21 -2.53 28.83 -3.75
CA ARG A 21 -1.14 29.12 -3.35
C ARG A 21 -0.11 28.86 -4.45
N ALA A 22 -0.40 27.96 -5.39
CA ALA A 22 0.56 27.56 -6.40
C ALA A 22 0.72 28.60 -7.52
N LEU A 23 -0.27 29.47 -7.75
CA LEU A 23 -0.29 30.46 -8.85
C LEU A 23 0.04 29.85 -10.22
N GLN A 24 -0.21 28.55 -10.38
CA GLN A 24 0.07 27.80 -11.60
C GLN A 24 -1.11 27.83 -12.56
N PRO A 25 -0.86 27.71 -13.88
CA PRO A 25 -1.93 27.56 -14.85
C PRO A 25 -2.83 26.36 -14.51
N PRO A 26 -4.11 26.39 -14.93
CA PRO A 26 -5.02 25.26 -14.71
C PRO A 26 -4.43 23.97 -15.30
N PRO A 27 -4.22 22.92 -14.46
CA PRO A 27 -3.77 21.65 -14.96
C PRO A 27 -4.87 21.02 -15.82
N PRO A 28 -4.52 20.10 -16.72
CA PRO A 28 -5.48 19.43 -17.57
C PRO A 28 -6.52 18.66 -16.72
N PRO A 29 -7.77 18.53 -17.21
CA PRO A 29 -8.86 17.90 -16.45
C PRO A 29 -8.54 16.49 -15.94
N ASP A 30 -7.77 15.71 -16.69
CA ASP A 30 -7.37 14.35 -16.30
C ASP A 30 -6.46 14.33 -15.07
N GLU A 31 -5.62 15.35 -14.93
CA GLU A 31 -4.74 15.49 -13.77
C GLU A 31 -5.54 15.90 -12.52
N ILE A 32 -6.54 16.76 -12.69
CA ILE A 32 -7.48 17.11 -11.61
C ILE A 32 -8.22 15.85 -11.14
N ARG A 33 -8.69 15.02 -12.07
CA ARG A 33 -9.35 13.75 -11.76
C ARG A 33 -8.44 12.82 -10.98
N ARG A 34 -7.17 12.66 -11.38
CA ARG A 34 -6.18 11.87 -10.64
C ARG A 34 -5.93 12.40 -9.23
N GLN A 35 -5.69 13.70 -9.09
CA GLN A 35 -5.38 14.33 -7.80
C GLN A 35 -6.55 14.29 -6.82
N LEU A 36 -7.78 14.33 -7.32
CA LEU A 36 -9.00 14.19 -6.52
C LEU A 36 -9.45 12.72 -6.37
N ALA A 37 -8.70 11.76 -6.90
CA ALA A 37 -9.12 10.36 -7.03
C ALA A 37 -10.53 10.21 -7.67
N TRP A 38 -10.92 11.17 -8.48
CA TRP A 38 -12.13 11.19 -9.30
C TRP A 38 -11.89 10.39 -10.60
N CYS A 39 -11.36 9.18 -10.43
CA CYS A 39 -11.16 8.27 -11.53
C CYS A 39 -12.46 7.53 -11.81
N ARG A 40 -12.70 7.26 -13.09
CA ARG A 40 -13.62 6.21 -13.48
C ARG A 40 -13.04 4.92 -12.92
N VAL A 41 -13.81 4.21 -12.09
CA VAL A 41 -13.49 2.80 -11.84
C VAL A 41 -13.88 2.08 -13.12
N ASP A 42 -13.08 2.26 -14.17
CA ASP A 42 -13.03 1.27 -15.21
C ASP A 42 -12.53 0.02 -14.49
N ALA A 43 -13.34 -1.03 -14.56
CA ALA A 43 -12.98 -2.35 -14.10
C ALA A 43 -11.79 -2.84 -14.94
N ILE A 44 -10.62 -2.27 -14.71
CA ILE A 44 -9.35 -2.92 -14.99
C ILE A 44 -9.11 -3.74 -13.73
N PRO A 45 -9.28 -5.08 -13.78
CA PRO A 45 -8.91 -5.92 -12.66
C PRO A 45 -7.37 -5.87 -12.57
N GLY A 46 -6.81 -5.01 -11.72
CA GLY A 46 -5.37 -5.03 -11.52
C GLY A 46 -4.71 -3.92 -10.70
N THR A 47 -5.27 -2.72 -10.58
CA THR A 47 -4.49 -1.59 -9.98
C THR A 47 -5.16 -0.83 -8.85
N CYS A 48 -6.34 -1.24 -8.40
CA CYS A 48 -6.79 -0.88 -7.07
C CYS A 48 -6.39 -2.03 -6.13
N PRO A 49 -5.51 -1.85 -5.14
CA PRO A 49 -5.51 -2.70 -3.96
C PRO A 49 -6.75 -2.33 -3.13
N LEU A 50 -7.93 -2.40 -3.75
CA LEU A 50 -9.17 -2.57 -3.03
C LEU A 50 -9.09 -4.00 -2.52
N ALA A 51 -8.80 -4.11 -1.22
CA ALA A 51 -8.70 -5.33 -0.44
C ALA A 51 -9.72 -6.38 -0.88
N THR A 52 -9.36 -7.13 -1.91
CA THR A 52 -10.08 -8.32 -2.33
C THR A 52 -9.70 -9.33 -1.26
N PRO A 53 -10.64 -10.08 -0.67
CA PRO A 53 -10.30 -11.06 0.37
C PRO A 53 -9.22 -12.06 -0.10
N ALA A 54 -9.15 -12.36 -1.39
CA ALA A 54 -8.06 -13.13 -2.01
C ALA A 54 -6.70 -12.41 -1.98
N GLY A 55 -6.66 -11.10 -2.20
CA GLY A 55 -5.44 -10.29 -2.09
C GLY A 55 -4.97 -10.17 -0.64
N VAL A 56 -5.87 -9.95 0.31
CA VAL A 56 -5.52 -9.91 1.75
C VAL A 56 -5.03 -11.27 2.23
N ALA A 57 -5.64 -12.38 1.79
CA ALA A 57 -5.16 -13.72 2.09
C ALA A 57 -3.76 -13.97 1.50
N ALA A 58 -3.52 -13.59 0.23
CA ALA A 58 -2.20 -13.74 -0.39
C ALA A 58 -1.11 -12.90 0.30
N GLN A 59 -1.43 -11.65 0.69
CA GLN A 59 -0.52 -10.80 1.47
C GLN A 59 -0.28 -11.36 2.88
N GLY A 60 -1.30 -11.92 3.52
CA GLY A 60 -1.17 -12.59 4.82
C GLY A 60 -0.28 -13.83 4.76
N TRP A 61 -0.37 -14.62 3.69
CA TRP A 61 0.46 -15.81 3.49
C TRP A 61 1.93 -15.44 3.23
N HIS A 62 2.17 -14.38 2.45
CA HIS A 62 3.53 -13.86 2.21
C HIS A 62 4.17 -13.34 3.52
N LEU A 63 3.41 -12.60 4.33
CA LEU A 63 3.87 -12.14 5.64
C LEU A 63 4.16 -13.32 6.59
N SER A 64 3.30 -14.34 6.59
CA SER A 64 3.52 -15.55 7.41
C SER A 64 4.79 -16.31 6.99
N ALA A 65 5.03 -16.44 5.69
CA ALA A 65 6.22 -17.11 5.16
C ALA A 65 7.51 -16.36 5.53
N GLU A 66 7.54 -15.03 5.38
CA GLU A 66 8.71 -14.23 5.75
C GLU A 66 8.94 -14.24 7.27
N MET A 67 7.88 -14.22 8.09
CA MET A 67 8.00 -14.35 9.55
C MET A 67 8.54 -15.73 9.97
N ALA A 68 8.11 -16.82 9.31
CA ALA A 68 8.64 -18.16 9.55
C ALA A 68 10.11 -18.29 9.12
N ARG A 69 10.49 -17.63 8.02
CA ARG A 69 11.88 -17.58 7.56
C ARG A 69 12.77 -16.83 8.55
N LEU A 70 12.32 -15.66 9.03
CA LEU A 70 13.04 -14.87 10.03
C LEU A 70 13.18 -15.64 11.35
N SER A 71 12.12 -16.30 11.82
CA SER A 71 12.19 -17.10 13.05
C SER A 71 13.15 -18.29 12.91
N THR A 72 13.15 -18.95 11.76
CA THR A 72 14.10 -20.05 11.45
C THR A 72 15.54 -19.54 11.46
N LEU A 73 15.83 -18.41 10.81
CA LEU A 73 17.18 -17.82 10.81
C LEU A 73 17.63 -17.41 12.21
N MET A 74 16.72 -16.84 13.02
CA MET A 74 17.00 -16.52 14.42
C MET A 74 17.31 -17.76 15.25
N ALA A 75 16.57 -18.87 15.06
CA ALA A 75 16.83 -20.13 15.75
C ALA A 75 18.19 -20.74 15.36
N ILE A 76 18.55 -20.69 14.07
CA ILE A 76 19.86 -21.16 13.59
C ILE A 76 20.98 -20.28 14.16
N ALA A 77 20.84 -18.95 14.12
CA ALA A 77 21.81 -18.03 14.70
C ALA A 77 21.98 -18.26 16.21
N TRP A 78 20.89 -18.47 16.93
CA TRP A 78 20.92 -18.81 18.35
C TRP A 78 21.63 -20.16 18.60
N LEU A 79 21.33 -21.20 17.82
CA LEU A 79 21.98 -22.51 17.94
C LEU A 79 23.48 -22.44 17.65
N MET A 80 23.90 -21.68 16.64
CA MET A 80 25.31 -21.46 16.35
C MET A 80 26.01 -20.73 17.50
N HIS A 81 25.34 -19.76 18.13
CA HIS A 81 25.88 -19.02 19.26
C HIS A 81 25.90 -19.83 20.58
N SER A 82 24.86 -20.60 20.86
CA SER A 82 24.75 -21.45 22.05
C SER A 82 25.59 -22.73 21.94
N GLY A 83 25.78 -23.26 20.73
CA GLY A 83 26.71 -24.36 20.45
C GLY A 83 28.18 -23.99 20.67
N VAL A 84 28.55 -22.72 20.46
CA VAL A 84 29.89 -22.20 20.81
C VAL A 84 30.06 -22.12 22.33
N ALA A 85 29.02 -21.81 23.09
CA ALA A 85 29.05 -21.79 24.55
C ALA A 85 29.12 -23.21 25.18
N HIS A 86 28.61 -24.24 24.50
CA HIS A 86 28.60 -25.62 25.00
C HIS A 86 29.91 -26.38 24.75
N ARG A 87 30.86 -25.84 23.97
CA ARG A 87 32.16 -26.49 23.71
C ARG A 87 33.23 -26.14 24.76
N LYS A 88 32.86 -26.23 26.03
CA LYS A 88 33.78 -26.22 27.18
C LYS A 88 33.38 -27.33 28.16
N ASN A 89 33.60 -28.57 27.73
CA ASN A 89 34.18 -29.65 28.54
C ASN A 89 34.58 -30.81 27.64
#